data_AF-A0A4R6YE98-F1
#
_entry.id   AF-A0A4R6YE98-F1
#
_cell.length_a   1.000
_cell.length_b   1.000
_cell.length_c   1.000
_cell.angle_alpha   90.00
_cell.angle_beta   90.00
_cell.angle_gamma   90.00
#
_symmetry.space_group_name_H-M   'P 1'
#
loop_
_entity.id
_entity.type
_entity.pdbx_description
1 polymer ?
#
loop_
_entity_poly.entity_id
_entity_poly.type
_entity_poly.pdbx_seq_one_letter_code
_entity_poly.pdbx_strand_id
1 'polypeptide(L)'
;MTNVPNGAGDRYHVYRPLLDLIGLSEGTDKARGYNETLAYGAYTGGPVDLVKMTLKQVDDLQGKMLAHPKNKWNSSAVGRYQIVRTTRRTIQQALSIPATALFDRDMQDRMACYLLGGRGIDKWLSGRLSLETLLDNLAREWASLPTSKGKGYYSGQNASVSIMQVTAALSEVKRRHEAGQPKIEVPVEVEKPVVPETVETKVKKETGLWGWLTTGAGTVGGVIAWLRDSQVSDIAAFGGVAVVGLLILTFLGPRLAASIRKIREELA
;
A
#
# COMPACT_ATOMS: atom_id res chain seq x y z
N MET A 1 -13.76 -19.34 24.35
CA MET A 1 -13.91 -18.67 25.66
C MET A 1 -12.56 -18.81 26.37
N THR A 2 -11.82 -17.81 26.80
CA THR A 2 -11.90 -16.34 26.92
C THR A 2 -10.41 -15.87 26.94
N ASN A 3 -10.02 -14.70 26.48
CA ASN A 3 -10.10 -13.44 27.21
C ASN A 3 -9.58 -12.32 26.28
N VAL A 4 -10.45 -11.40 25.86
CA VAL A 4 -10.02 -10.08 25.40
C VAL A 4 -10.60 -9.09 26.41
N PRO A 5 -9.79 -8.51 27.30
CA PRO A 5 -10.26 -7.45 28.18
C PRO A 5 -10.24 -6.10 27.45
N ASN A 6 -11.40 -5.42 27.49
CA ASN A 6 -11.63 -3.97 27.43
C ASN A 6 -11.08 -3.13 26.25
N GLY A 7 -12.00 -2.68 25.39
CA GLY A 7 -12.11 -1.25 25.06
C GLY A 7 -11.45 -0.72 23.78
N ALA A 8 -10.58 -1.47 23.11
CA ALA A 8 -10.03 -1.06 21.81
C ALA A 8 -10.46 -2.08 20.74
N GLY A 9 -11.12 -1.60 19.68
CA GLY A 9 -11.37 -2.42 18.49
C GLY A 9 -10.08 -3.00 17.93
N ASP A 10 -10.20 -4.03 17.09
CA ASP A 10 -9.07 -4.59 16.35
C ASP A 10 -8.25 -3.48 15.67
N ARG A 11 -6.98 -3.30 16.08
CA ARG A 11 -6.09 -2.27 15.53
C ARG A 11 -5.89 -2.41 14.02
N TYR A 12 -6.09 -3.61 13.49
CA TYR A 12 -5.98 -3.93 12.07
C TYR A 12 -7.34 -4.09 11.40
N HIS A 13 -8.41 -3.56 12.02
CA HIS A 13 -9.79 -3.73 11.57
C HIS A 13 -9.97 -3.50 10.06
N VAL A 14 -9.35 -2.44 9.52
CA VAL A 14 -9.41 -2.11 8.09
C VAL A 14 -8.84 -3.24 7.23
N TYR A 15 -7.69 -3.80 7.60
CA TYR A 15 -6.98 -4.82 6.83
C TYR A 15 -7.38 -6.25 7.16
N ARG A 16 -8.14 -6.47 8.25
CA ARG A 16 -8.55 -7.79 8.75
C ARG A 16 -9.14 -8.73 7.69
N PRO A 17 -10.03 -8.30 6.78
CA PRO A 17 -10.56 -9.18 5.74
C PRO A 17 -9.48 -9.83 4.87
N LEU A 18 -8.44 -9.05 4.52
CA LEU A 18 -7.33 -9.55 3.72
C LEU A 18 -6.35 -10.39 4.56
N LEU A 19 -6.09 -9.99 5.81
CA LEU A 19 -5.30 -10.80 6.74
C LEU A 19 -5.92 -12.18 6.97
N ASP A 20 -7.24 -12.25 7.13
CA ASP A 20 -7.96 -13.51 7.30
C ASP A 20 -7.94 -14.37 6.04
N LEU A 21 -8.06 -13.76 4.87
CA LEU A 21 -7.91 -14.48 3.61
C LEU A 21 -6.50 -15.07 3.46
N ILE A 22 -5.44 -14.33 3.84
CA ILE A 22 -4.06 -14.81 3.77
C ILE A 22 -3.83 -15.98 4.74
N GLY A 23 -4.31 -15.88 5.99
CA GLY A 23 -4.21 -16.99 6.94
C GLY A 23 -4.92 -18.26 6.45
N LEU A 24 -6.08 -18.10 5.81
CA LEU A 24 -6.80 -19.19 5.15
C LEU A 24 -6.02 -19.75 3.95
N SER A 25 -5.53 -18.89 3.04
CA SER A 25 -4.90 -19.31 1.79
C SER A 25 -3.54 -19.95 2.00
N GLU A 26 -2.76 -19.46 2.96
CA GLU A 26 -1.51 -20.11 3.40
C GLU A 26 -1.77 -21.44 4.14
N GLY A 27 -3.04 -21.75 4.43
CA GLY A 27 -3.45 -22.98 5.09
C GLY A 27 -3.05 -23.05 6.57
N THR A 28 -2.71 -21.92 7.17
CA THR A 28 -2.31 -21.85 8.58
C THR A 28 -3.54 -21.86 9.48
N ASP A 29 -4.61 -21.15 9.09
CA ASP A 29 -5.83 -21.01 9.91
C ASP A 29 -6.66 -22.30 10.01
N LYS A 30 -6.48 -23.25 9.09
CA LYS A 30 -7.05 -24.60 9.21
C LYS A 30 -6.25 -25.53 10.14
N ALA A 31 -5.13 -25.04 10.68
CA ALA A 31 -4.25 -25.78 11.57
C ALA A 31 -3.94 -24.96 12.84
N ARG A 32 -2.74 -24.38 12.94
CA ARG A 32 -2.28 -23.68 14.16
C ARG A 32 -2.23 -22.15 14.06
N GLY A 33 -2.67 -21.58 12.93
CA GLY A 33 -2.72 -20.13 12.68
C GLY A 33 -1.37 -19.46 12.98
N TYR A 34 -1.36 -18.55 13.94
CA TYR A 34 -0.16 -17.82 14.41
C TYR A 34 0.98 -18.70 14.94
N ASN A 35 0.70 -19.97 15.26
CA ASN A 35 1.69 -20.96 15.72
C ASN A 35 2.09 -21.96 14.62
N GLU A 36 1.74 -21.71 13.36
CA GLU A 36 2.09 -22.61 12.27
C GLU A 36 3.54 -22.43 11.79
N THR A 37 4.17 -23.52 11.38
CA THR A 37 5.51 -23.56 10.79
C THR A 37 5.45 -24.30 9.47
N LEU A 38 6.42 -24.04 8.60
CA LEU A 38 6.50 -24.68 7.28
C LEU A 38 6.24 -26.20 7.34
N ALA A 39 5.37 -26.67 6.45
CA ALA A 39 4.98 -28.07 6.32
C ALA A 39 4.48 -28.69 7.64
N TYR A 40 3.72 -27.91 8.41
CA TYR A 40 3.03 -28.36 9.62
C TYR A 40 3.97 -28.94 10.68
N GLY A 41 5.20 -28.39 10.81
CA GLY A 41 6.16 -28.77 11.84
C GLY A 41 7.20 -29.81 11.41
N ALA A 42 7.24 -30.17 10.12
CA ALA A 42 8.16 -31.16 9.58
C ALA A 42 9.65 -30.83 9.82
N TYR A 43 10.00 -29.55 10.02
CA TYR A 43 11.38 -29.08 10.21
C TYR A 43 11.66 -28.53 11.61
N THR A 44 10.70 -28.63 12.51
CA THR A 44 10.79 -28.17 13.90
C THR A 44 10.66 -29.31 14.90
N GLY A 45 10.42 -30.54 14.44
CA GLY A 45 10.18 -31.70 15.30
C GLY A 45 8.77 -31.72 15.90
N GLY A 46 7.81 -31.00 15.30
CA GLY A 46 6.43 -30.91 15.77
C GLY A 46 5.95 -29.47 16.01
N PRO A 47 4.77 -29.31 16.64
CA PRO A 47 4.18 -28.01 16.93
C PRO A 47 5.07 -27.12 17.79
N VAL A 48 5.05 -25.81 17.53
CA VAL A 48 5.82 -24.79 18.27
C VAL A 48 4.89 -23.67 18.72
N ASP A 49 5.03 -23.20 19.96
CA ASP A 49 4.26 -22.06 20.49
C ASP A 49 4.93 -20.73 20.14
N LEU A 50 4.92 -20.38 18.84
CA LEU A 50 5.58 -19.20 18.28
C LEU A 50 5.17 -17.89 18.97
N VAL A 51 3.90 -17.75 19.36
CA VAL A 51 3.39 -16.51 19.98
C VAL A 51 4.00 -16.22 21.36
N LYS A 52 4.68 -17.19 21.97
CA LYS A 52 5.44 -17.01 23.22
C LYS A 52 6.94 -16.81 23.00
N MET A 53 7.41 -16.88 21.75
CA MET A 53 8.82 -16.75 21.43
C MET A 53 9.18 -15.29 21.16
N THR A 54 10.39 -14.89 21.56
CA THR A 54 10.98 -13.63 21.11
C THR A 54 11.38 -13.72 19.64
N LEU A 55 11.50 -12.58 18.96
CA LEU A 55 11.96 -12.52 17.57
C LEU A 55 13.36 -13.14 17.39
N LYS A 56 14.23 -13.04 18.40
CA LYS A 56 15.51 -13.77 18.43
C LYS A 56 15.30 -15.28 18.43
N GLN A 57 14.45 -15.81 19.30
CA GLN A 57 14.18 -17.24 19.35
C GLN A 57 13.56 -17.75 18.04
N VAL A 58 12.67 -16.97 17.43
CA VAL A 58 12.11 -17.31 16.11
C VAL A 58 13.20 -17.23 15.03
N ASP A 59 14.20 -16.34 15.14
CA ASP A 59 15.33 -16.30 14.21
C ASP A 59 16.19 -17.55 14.29
N ASP A 60 16.49 -17.99 15.50
CA ASP A 60 17.26 -19.20 15.76
C ASP A 60 16.49 -20.43 15.25
N LEU A 61 15.17 -20.50 15.46
CA LEU A 61 14.30 -21.56 14.93
C LEU A 61 14.32 -21.61 13.41
N GLN A 62 14.13 -20.46 12.74
CA GLN A 62 14.17 -20.38 11.29
C GLN A 62 15.53 -20.76 10.71
N GLY A 63 16.62 -20.43 11.41
CA GLY A 63 17.96 -20.90 11.07
C GLY A 63 18.06 -22.44 11.11
N LYS A 64 17.54 -23.08 12.16
CA LYS A 64 17.48 -24.55 12.26
C LYS A 64 16.64 -25.17 11.15
N MET A 65 15.50 -24.58 10.80
CA MET A 65 14.65 -25.06 9.70
C MET A 65 15.39 -25.04 8.36
N LEU A 66 16.15 -23.97 8.07
CA LEU A 66 16.95 -23.87 6.83
C LEU A 66 18.10 -24.89 6.81
N ALA A 67 18.72 -25.15 7.96
CA ALA A 67 19.78 -26.15 8.09
C ALA A 67 19.25 -27.61 8.09
N HIS A 68 17.93 -27.82 8.13
CA HIS A 68 17.36 -29.15 8.23
C HIS A 68 17.56 -29.94 6.92
N PRO A 69 18.18 -31.13 6.93
CA PRO A 69 18.59 -31.84 5.69
C PRO A 69 17.41 -32.28 4.81
N LYS A 70 16.23 -32.44 5.41
CA LYS A 70 15.00 -32.78 4.66
C LYS A 70 14.23 -31.57 4.13
N ASN A 71 14.69 -30.34 4.36
CA ASN A 71 14.01 -29.13 3.91
C ASN A 71 14.23 -28.87 2.42
N LYS A 72 13.44 -29.58 1.60
CA LYS A 72 13.51 -29.50 0.13
C LYS A 72 13.06 -28.14 -0.43
N TRP A 73 12.31 -27.35 0.34
CA TRP A 73 11.80 -26.06 -0.11
C TRP A 73 12.76 -24.89 0.20
N ASN A 74 13.85 -25.14 0.93
CA ASN A 74 14.79 -24.11 1.37
C ASN A 74 14.08 -22.87 1.97
N SER A 75 13.02 -23.11 2.73
CA SER A 75 12.17 -22.06 3.30
C SER A 75 12.18 -22.10 4.83
N SER A 76 11.93 -20.93 5.41
CA SER A 76 11.87 -20.70 6.86
C SER A 76 10.53 -20.08 7.27
N ALA A 77 9.48 -20.28 6.46
CA ALA A 77 8.18 -19.69 6.70
C ALA A 77 7.58 -20.15 8.04
N VAL A 78 7.14 -19.17 8.84
CA VAL A 78 6.48 -19.39 10.14
C VAL A 78 5.39 -18.35 10.37
N GLY A 79 4.50 -18.66 11.31
CA GLY A 79 3.39 -17.82 11.70
C GLY A 79 2.21 -17.89 10.73
N ARG A 80 1.15 -17.16 11.08
CA ARG A 80 -0.13 -17.14 10.33
C ARG A 80 0.08 -16.73 8.87
N TYR A 81 1.02 -15.82 8.64
CA TYR A 81 1.31 -15.22 7.34
C TYR A 81 2.57 -15.79 6.66
N GLN A 82 3.12 -16.91 7.17
CA GLN A 82 4.25 -17.63 6.59
C GLN A 82 5.49 -16.75 6.30
N ILE A 83 5.82 -15.85 7.23
CA ILE A 83 6.92 -14.87 7.09
C ILE A 83 8.27 -15.59 7.17
N VAL A 84 9.10 -15.46 6.14
CA VAL A 84 10.44 -16.06 6.09
C VAL A 84 11.48 -15.21 6.83
N ARG A 85 12.62 -15.83 7.19
CA ARG A 85 13.66 -15.24 8.06
C ARG A 85 14.21 -13.91 7.56
N THR A 86 14.55 -13.84 6.28
CA THR A 86 15.11 -12.64 5.65
C THR A 86 14.10 -11.49 5.67
N THR A 87 12.87 -11.74 5.25
CA THR A 87 11.76 -10.78 5.32
C THR A 87 11.56 -10.27 6.75
N ARG A 88 11.49 -11.16 7.75
CA ARG A 88 11.33 -10.75 9.15
C ARG A 88 12.50 -9.88 9.65
N ARG A 89 13.74 -10.16 9.24
CA ARG A 89 14.91 -9.34 9.59
C ARG A 89 14.83 -7.95 8.95
N THR A 90 14.44 -7.87 7.68
CA THR A 90 14.20 -6.59 6.98
C THR A 90 13.14 -5.76 7.70
N ILE A 91 12.01 -6.37 8.11
CA ILE A 91 10.94 -5.65 8.82
C ILE A 91 11.43 -5.19 10.20
N GLN A 92 12.13 -6.04 10.95
CA GLN A 92 12.70 -5.66 12.25
C GLN A 92 13.62 -4.44 12.13
N GLN A 93 14.49 -4.43 11.12
CA GLN A 93 15.37 -3.30 10.86
C GLN A 93 14.59 -2.04 10.48
N ALA A 94 13.65 -2.16 9.54
CA ALA A 94 12.86 -1.02 9.05
C ALA A 94 12.00 -0.38 10.15
N LEU A 95 11.47 -1.18 11.06
CA LEU A 95 10.58 -0.74 12.15
C LEU A 95 11.29 -0.59 13.49
N SER A 96 12.62 -0.76 13.54
CA SER A 96 13.43 -0.73 14.76
C SER A 96 12.87 -1.62 15.87
N ILE A 97 12.38 -2.81 15.51
CA ILE A 97 11.81 -3.78 16.47
C ILE A 97 12.96 -4.53 17.14
N PRO A 98 13.06 -4.52 18.48
CA PRO A 98 14.13 -5.20 19.17
C PRO A 98 13.95 -6.72 19.11
N ALA A 99 15.06 -7.46 19.08
CA ALA A 99 15.04 -8.91 19.02
C ALA A 99 14.41 -9.58 20.27
N THR A 100 14.24 -8.82 21.35
CA THR A 100 13.56 -9.23 22.60
C THR A 100 12.04 -9.13 22.53
N ALA A 101 11.48 -8.42 21.54
CA ALA A 101 10.03 -8.35 21.37
C ALA A 101 9.45 -9.73 21.03
N LEU A 102 8.22 -10.00 21.49
CA LEU A 102 7.53 -11.24 21.20
C LEU A 102 7.07 -11.30 19.73
N PHE A 103 7.09 -12.49 19.15
CA PHE A 103 6.47 -12.81 17.87
C PHE A 103 5.01 -13.24 18.06
N ASP A 104 4.29 -12.50 18.91
CA ASP A 104 2.90 -12.74 19.24
C ASP A 104 1.96 -12.42 18.05
N ARG A 105 0.66 -12.58 18.29
CA ARG A 105 -0.37 -12.36 17.25
C ARG A 105 -0.33 -10.94 16.70
N ASP A 106 -0.16 -9.96 17.58
CA ASP A 106 -0.11 -8.56 17.20
C ASP A 106 1.13 -8.24 16.36
N MET A 107 2.29 -8.76 16.76
CA MET A 107 3.52 -8.59 16.00
C MET A 107 3.41 -9.20 14.60
N GLN A 108 2.81 -10.38 14.49
CA GLN A 108 2.58 -11.03 13.19
C GLN A 108 1.63 -10.19 12.30
N ASP A 109 0.54 -9.66 12.85
CA ASP A 109 -0.38 -8.77 12.13
C ASP A 109 0.32 -7.48 11.68
N ARG A 110 1.10 -6.86 12.57
CA ARG A 110 1.90 -5.66 12.27
C ARG A 110 2.86 -5.90 11.12
N MET A 111 3.57 -7.03 11.13
CA MET A 111 4.51 -7.39 10.06
C MET A 111 3.77 -7.69 8.74
N ALA A 112 2.61 -8.35 8.78
CA ALA A 112 1.80 -8.57 7.59
C ALA A 112 1.27 -7.26 7.00
N CYS A 113 0.79 -6.32 7.82
CA CYS A 113 0.39 -4.98 7.37
C CYS A 113 1.56 -4.20 6.76
N TYR A 114 2.77 -4.31 7.32
CA TYR A 114 3.96 -3.72 6.70
C TYR A 114 4.21 -4.27 5.28
N LEU A 115 4.06 -5.59 5.10
CA LEU A 115 4.19 -6.22 3.78
C LEU A 115 3.09 -5.78 2.82
N LEU A 116 1.84 -5.68 3.27
CA LEU A 116 0.73 -5.15 2.47
C LEU A 116 1.03 -3.72 1.98
N GLY A 117 1.55 -2.85 2.85
CA GLY A 117 2.03 -1.51 2.50
C GLY A 117 3.12 -1.55 1.43
N GLY A 118 4.13 -2.40 1.61
CA GLY A 118 5.21 -2.62 0.65
C GLY A 118 4.74 -3.12 -0.71
N ARG A 119 3.64 -3.90 -0.76
CA ARG A 119 3.00 -4.36 -2.01
C ARG A 119 2.03 -3.36 -2.62
N GLY A 120 1.78 -2.24 -1.93
CA GLY A 120 1.09 -1.07 -2.48
C GLY A 120 -0.39 -0.99 -2.14
N ILE A 121 -0.85 -1.63 -1.06
CA ILE A 121 -2.26 -1.54 -0.65
C ILE A 121 -2.71 -0.08 -0.44
N ASP A 122 -1.86 0.77 0.16
CA ASP A 122 -2.19 2.18 0.40
C ASP A 122 -2.20 3.00 -0.90
N LYS A 123 -1.35 2.61 -1.88
CA LYS A 123 -1.37 3.24 -3.21
C LYS A 123 -2.67 2.89 -3.93
N TRP A 124 -3.11 1.64 -3.86
CA TRP A 124 -4.38 1.19 -4.42
C TRP A 124 -5.58 1.87 -3.75
N LEU A 125 -5.61 1.92 -2.41
CA LEU A 125 -6.66 2.63 -1.66
C LEU A 125 -6.77 4.10 -2.06
N SER A 126 -5.64 4.75 -2.37
CA SER A 126 -5.62 6.15 -2.86
C SER A 126 -5.80 6.31 -4.38
N GLY A 127 -6.10 5.24 -5.13
CA GLY A 127 -6.27 5.29 -6.59
C GLY A 127 -4.97 5.46 -7.41
N ARG A 128 -3.79 5.32 -6.79
CA ARG A 128 -2.46 5.44 -7.42
C ARG A 128 -1.87 4.12 -7.90
N LEU A 129 -2.58 3.01 -7.73
CA LEU A 129 -2.19 1.67 -8.19
C LEU A 129 -3.42 0.95 -8.70
N SER A 130 -3.34 0.30 -9.87
CA SER A 130 -4.46 -0.51 -10.37
C SER A 130 -4.65 -1.77 -9.52
N LEU A 131 -5.88 -2.29 -9.52
CA LEU A 131 -6.19 -3.55 -8.84
C LEU A 131 -5.35 -4.71 -9.40
N GLU A 132 -5.19 -4.80 -10.73
CA GLU A 132 -4.39 -5.84 -11.37
C GLU A 132 -2.93 -5.82 -10.88
N THR A 133 -2.33 -4.63 -10.80
CA THR A 133 -0.96 -4.50 -10.28
C THR A 133 -0.89 -4.85 -8.79
N LEU A 134 -1.91 -4.50 -8.00
CA LEU A 134 -1.97 -4.92 -6.59
C LEU A 134 -2.03 -6.44 -6.47
N LEU A 135 -2.89 -7.11 -7.23
CA LEU A 135 -3.01 -8.58 -7.22
C LEU A 135 -1.67 -9.24 -7.57
N ASP A 136 -1.00 -8.77 -8.62
CA ASP A 136 0.32 -9.29 -9.01
C ASP A 136 1.39 -9.03 -7.95
N ASN A 137 1.35 -7.89 -7.26
CA ASN A 137 2.27 -7.58 -6.17
C ASN A 137 2.01 -8.45 -4.94
N LEU A 138 0.75 -8.68 -4.57
CA LEU A 138 0.37 -9.52 -3.44
C LEU A 138 0.78 -10.98 -3.70
N ALA A 139 0.61 -11.49 -4.92
CA ALA A 139 1.00 -12.85 -5.30
C ALA A 139 2.52 -13.08 -5.28
N ARG A 140 3.32 -12.01 -5.32
CA ARG A 140 4.79 -12.05 -5.14
C ARG A 140 5.22 -12.07 -3.67
N GLU A 141 4.31 -11.80 -2.73
CA GLU A 141 4.56 -11.91 -1.29
C GLU A 141 4.02 -13.23 -0.75
N TRP A 142 2.76 -13.53 -1.08
CA TRP A 142 2.06 -14.73 -0.66
C TRP A 142 1.79 -15.60 -1.88
N ALA A 143 2.54 -16.69 -2.01
CA ALA A 143 2.44 -17.62 -3.13
C ALA A 143 1.07 -18.32 -3.21
N SER A 144 0.33 -18.35 -2.10
CA SER A 144 -1.04 -18.87 -2.06
C SER A 144 -2.07 -17.96 -2.75
N LEU A 145 -1.73 -16.69 -3.01
CA LEU A 145 -2.60 -15.75 -3.69
C LEU A 145 -2.44 -15.82 -5.22
N PRO A 146 -3.52 -15.65 -5.99
CA PRO A 146 -3.46 -15.57 -7.44
C PRO A 146 -2.96 -14.22 -7.91
N THR A 147 -2.24 -14.24 -9.03
CA THR A 147 -2.01 -13.06 -9.88
C THR A 147 -3.33 -12.54 -10.47
N SER A 148 -3.27 -11.38 -11.13
CA SER A 148 -4.37 -10.82 -11.95
C SER A 148 -4.89 -11.79 -13.02
N LYS A 149 -4.11 -12.81 -13.39
CA LYS A 149 -4.46 -13.86 -14.37
C LYS A 149 -5.01 -15.14 -13.73
N GLY A 150 -5.18 -15.18 -12.40
CA GLY A 150 -5.78 -16.31 -11.68
C GLY A 150 -4.82 -17.47 -11.41
N LYS A 151 -3.55 -17.32 -11.75
CA LYS A 151 -2.49 -18.33 -11.54
C LYS A 151 -1.56 -17.90 -10.41
N GLY A 152 -0.88 -18.84 -9.77
CA GLY A 152 0.22 -18.53 -8.85
C GLY A 152 1.36 -17.82 -9.58
N TYR A 153 2.09 -16.96 -8.86
CA TYR A 153 3.20 -16.20 -9.45
C TYR A 153 4.43 -17.08 -9.74
N TYR A 154 4.74 -18.03 -8.86
CA TYR A 154 5.91 -18.91 -8.99
C TYR A 154 5.58 -20.16 -9.80
N SER A 155 6.52 -20.55 -10.67
CA SER A 155 6.36 -21.73 -11.53
C SER A 155 6.11 -23.00 -10.71
N GLY A 156 5.11 -23.79 -11.11
CA GLY A 156 4.74 -25.03 -10.43
C GLY A 156 3.91 -24.85 -9.15
N GLN A 157 3.56 -23.62 -8.76
CA GLN A 157 2.68 -23.35 -7.63
C GLN A 157 1.29 -22.87 -8.10
N ASN A 158 0.25 -23.46 -7.52
CA ASN A 158 -1.14 -23.04 -7.75
C ASN A 158 -1.59 -22.11 -6.63
N ALA A 159 -2.37 -21.10 -6.99
CA ALA A 159 -3.07 -20.28 -6.01
C ALA A 159 -4.08 -21.15 -5.23
N SER A 160 -4.17 -20.93 -3.93
CA SER A 160 -5.10 -21.65 -3.05
C SER A 160 -6.48 -21.00 -2.98
N VAL A 161 -6.59 -19.76 -3.46
CA VAL A 161 -7.84 -18.99 -3.53
C VAL A 161 -8.01 -18.36 -4.92
N SER A 162 -9.26 -18.04 -5.28
CA SER A 162 -9.61 -17.40 -6.55
C SER A 162 -9.39 -15.88 -6.50
N ILE A 163 -9.27 -15.24 -7.68
CA ILE A 163 -9.24 -13.77 -7.78
C ILE A 163 -10.46 -13.17 -7.08
N MET A 164 -11.65 -13.77 -7.27
CA MET A 164 -12.91 -13.30 -6.68
C MET A 164 -12.85 -13.22 -5.15
N GLN A 165 -12.20 -14.19 -4.49
CA GLN A 165 -12.03 -14.13 -3.03
C GLN A 165 -11.09 -13.00 -2.62
N VAL A 166 -10.00 -12.79 -3.35
CA VAL A 166 -9.06 -11.68 -3.07
C VAL A 166 -9.73 -10.32 -3.30
N THR A 167 -10.46 -10.16 -4.41
CA THR A 167 -11.15 -8.90 -4.71
C THR A 167 -12.30 -8.63 -3.74
N ALA A 168 -13.01 -9.66 -3.26
CA ALA A 168 -14.00 -9.51 -2.19
C ALA A 168 -13.36 -9.02 -0.88
N ALA A 169 -12.24 -9.62 -0.46
CA ALA A 169 -11.51 -9.17 0.71
C ALA A 169 -11.01 -7.73 0.56
N LEU A 170 -10.41 -7.38 -0.59
CA LEU A 170 -9.97 -6.02 -0.90
C LEU A 170 -11.13 -5.02 -0.91
N SER A 171 -12.29 -5.39 -1.46
CA SER A 171 -13.48 -4.53 -1.48
C SER A 171 -13.93 -4.19 -0.05
N GLU A 172 -13.92 -5.17 0.85
CA GLU A 172 -14.22 -4.93 2.26
C GLU A 172 -13.14 -4.08 2.95
N VAL A 173 -11.85 -4.27 2.63
CA VAL A 173 -10.77 -3.38 3.11
C VAL A 173 -11.04 -1.94 2.68
N LYS A 174 -11.36 -1.71 1.40
CA LYS A 174 -11.67 -0.38 0.87
C LYS A 174 -12.88 0.24 1.58
N ARG A 175 -13.97 -0.51 1.73
CA ARG A 175 -15.17 -0.07 2.44
C ARG A 175 -14.86 0.34 3.89
N ARG A 176 -14.07 -0.47 4.62
CA ARG A 176 -13.66 -0.14 6.01
C ARG A 176 -12.74 1.07 6.08
N HIS A 177 -11.85 1.22 5.11
CA HIS A 177 -10.96 2.37 5.01
C HIS A 177 -11.75 3.68 4.82
N GLU A 178 -12.73 3.69 3.91
CA GLU A 178 -13.61 4.83 3.66
C GLU A 178 -14.51 5.17 4.86
N ALA A 179 -14.97 4.15 5.60
CA ALA A 179 -15.80 4.35 6.78
C ALA A 179 -15.04 4.92 8.00
N GLY A 180 -13.73 4.72 8.07
CA GLY A 180 -12.87 5.20 9.15
C GLY A 180 -12.25 6.58 8.92
N GLN A 181 -12.39 7.15 7.72
CA GLN A 181 -11.97 8.52 7.45
C GLN A 181 -13.09 9.48 7.91
N PRO A 182 -12.79 10.53 8.69
CA PRO A 182 -13.72 11.65 8.79
C PRO A 182 -13.95 12.17 7.37
N LYS A 183 -15.21 12.23 6.92
CA LYS A 183 -15.56 13.10 5.81
C LYS A 183 -15.28 14.53 6.28
N ILE A 184 -14.09 15.04 6.00
CA ILE A 184 -13.82 16.46 6.20
C ILE A 184 -14.55 17.17 5.06
N GLU A 185 -15.84 17.42 5.27
CA GLU A 185 -16.55 18.49 4.59
C GLU A 185 -15.91 19.78 5.10
N VAL A 186 -14.81 20.24 4.50
CA VAL A 186 -14.38 21.63 4.71
C VAL A 186 -15.34 22.46 3.87
N PRO A 187 -16.25 23.25 4.47
CA PRO A 187 -16.84 24.33 3.73
C PRO A 187 -15.71 25.35 3.57
N VAL A 188 -15.00 25.31 2.44
CA VAL A 188 -14.08 26.39 2.11
C VAL A 188 -14.95 27.57 1.67
N GLU A 189 -15.43 28.34 2.64
CA GLU A 189 -15.94 29.67 2.36
C GLU A 189 -14.73 30.55 2.03
N VAL A 190 -14.34 30.53 0.75
CA VAL A 190 -13.30 31.42 0.23
C VAL A 190 -13.87 32.83 0.22
N GLU A 191 -13.55 33.64 1.22
CA GLU A 191 -13.60 35.09 1.06
C GLU A 191 -12.71 35.45 -0.12
N LYS A 192 -13.32 35.89 -1.22
CA LYS A 192 -12.61 36.33 -2.43
C LYS A 192 -11.66 37.48 -2.05
N PRO A 193 -10.33 37.33 -2.12
CA PRO A 193 -9.47 38.50 -2.07
C PRO A 193 -9.59 39.19 -3.43
N VAL A 194 -10.08 40.42 -3.43
CA VAL A 194 -10.08 41.29 -4.61
C VAL A 194 -8.62 41.58 -4.95
N VAL A 195 -8.09 40.91 -5.98
CA VAL A 195 -6.77 41.21 -6.52
C VAL A 195 -6.90 42.47 -7.39
N PRO A 196 -6.09 43.53 -7.15
CA PRO A 196 -6.13 44.74 -7.97
C PRO A 196 -5.67 44.48 -9.41
N GLU A 197 -6.33 45.14 -10.36
CA GLU A 197 -6.22 44.98 -11.84
C GLU A 197 -4.78 45.11 -12.41
N THR A 198 -3.83 45.60 -11.63
CA THR A 198 -2.44 45.85 -12.05
C THR A 198 -1.59 44.59 -12.18
N VAL A 199 -2.04 43.44 -11.66
CA VAL A 199 -1.31 42.16 -11.76
C VAL A 199 -1.64 41.42 -13.07
N GLU A 200 -2.86 41.56 -13.61
CA GLU A 200 -3.29 40.88 -14.84
C GLU A 200 -2.61 41.41 -16.11
N THR A 201 -2.24 42.70 -16.12
CA THR A 201 -1.65 43.36 -17.28
C THR A 201 -0.18 42.98 -17.51
N LYS A 202 0.57 42.62 -16.46
CA LYS A 202 1.97 42.18 -16.58
C LYS A 202 2.09 40.73 -17.06
N VAL A 203 1.18 39.84 -16.68
CA VAL A 203 1.19 38.43 -17.12
C VAL A 203 0.89 38.31 -18.61
N LYS A 204 -0.04 39.12 -19.14
CA LYS A 204 -0.41 39.13 -20.57
C LYS A 204 0.73 39.52 -21.52
N LYS A 205 1.74 40.27 -21.05
CA LYS A 205 2.88 40.70 -21.86
C LYS A 205 3.96 39.62 -22.01
N GLU A 206 4.12 38.74 -21.02
CA GLU A 206 5.13 37.66 -21.08
C GLU A 206 4.60 36.37 -21.75
N THR A 207 3.28 36.17 -21.81
CA THR A 207 2.68 34.96 -22.42
C THR A 207 2.33 35.11 -23.92
N GLY A 208 2.65 36.25 -24.55
CA GLY A 208 2.24 36.60 -25.91
C GLY A 208 2.98 35.90 -27.07
N LEU A 209 3.87 34.93 -26.82
CA LEU A 209 4.76 34.35 -27.84
C LEU A 209 4.37 32.96 -28.38
N TRP A 210 3.19 32.43 -28.06
CA TRP A 210 2.75 31.09 -28.52
C TRP A 210 1.32 31.06 -29.07
N GLY A 211 0.99 32.04 -29.92
CA GLY A 211 -0.34 32.24 -30.52
C GLY A 211 -0.85 31.19 -31.51
N TRP A 212 -0.26 29.99 -31.58
CA TRP A 212 -0.73 28.92 -32.48
C TRP A 212 -1.43 27.74 -31.75
N LEU A 213 -1.54 27.77 -30.42
CA LEU A 213 -2.21 26.73 -29.62
C LEU A 213 -3.74 26.92 -29.45
N THR A 214 -4.38 27.71 -30.31
CA THR A 214 -5.76 28.19 -30.08
C THR A 214 -6.81 27.70 -31.07
N THR A 215 -6.66 26.52 -31.66
CA THR A 215 -7.74 25.93 -32.45
C THR A 215 -7.94 24.44 -32.12
N GLY A 216 -8.86 24.18 -31.20
CA GLY A 216 -9.39 22.84 -30.89
C GLY A 216 -8.96 22.27 -29.53
N ALA A 217 -9.82 22.45 -28.52
CA ALA A 217 -9.89 21.65 -27.29
C ALA A 217 -8.69 21.62 -26.30
N GLY A 218 -7.80 22.62 -26.30
CA GLY A 218 -6.64 22.64 -25.40
C GLY A 218 -6.41 23.99 -24.71
N THR A 219 -7.05 24.23 -23.57
CA THR A 219 -6.58 25.22 -22.60
C THR A 219 -6.65 24.65 -21.19
N VAL A 220 -5.70 25.07 -20.35
CA VAL A 220 -5.64 24.80 -18.92
C VAL A 220 -6.98 25.11 -18.21
N GLY A 221 -7.80 26.03 -18.76
CA GLY A 221 -9.14 26.35 -18.25
C GLY A 221 -10.20 25.27 -18.48
N GLY A 222 -10.14 24.51 -19.57
CA GLY A 222 -11.09 23.42 -19.85
C GLY A 222 -10.87 22.20 -18.95
N VAL A 223 -9.62 21.92 -18.60
CA VAL A 223 -9.24 20.89 -17.61
C VAL A 223 -9.78 21.26 -16.22
N ILE A 224 -9.78 22.55 -15.87
CA ILE A 224 -10.30 23.05 -14.59
C ILE A 224 -11.83 23.02 -14.54
N ALA A 225 -12.53 23.27 -15.66
CA ALA A 225 -13.99 23.19 -15.73
C ALA A 225 -14.50 21.74 -15.69
N TRP A 226 -13.83 20.79 -16.36
CA TRP A 226 -14.18 19.36 -16.30
C TRP A 226 -13.97 18.74 -14.90
N LEU A 227 -12.96 19.20 -14.16
CA LEU A 227 -12.76 18.85 -12.75
C LEU A 227 -13.81 19.44 -11.80
N ARG A 228 -14.62 20.39 -12.26
CA ARG A 228 -15.62 21.10 -11.46
C ARG A 228 -17.01 20.46 -11.48
N ASP A 229 -17.33 19.65 -12.50
CA ASP A 229 -18.71 19.18 -12.75
C ASP A 229 -18.84 17.65 -12.89
N SER A 230 -17.73 16.90 -12.75
CA SER A 230 -17.74 15.44 -12.90
C SER A 230 -17.76 14.74 -11.55
N GLN A 231 -18.81 13.96 -11.27
CA GLN A 231 -18.85 13.02 -10.15
C GLN A 231 -17.76 11.94 -10.33
N VAL A 232 -17.01 11.64 -9.28
CA VAL A 232 -15.87 10.69 -9.29
C VAL A 232 -16.34 9.23 -9.25
N SER A 233 -17.14 8.86 -10.24
CA SER A 233 -17.44 7.48 -10.60
C SER A 233 -17.45 7.41 -12.13
N ASP A 234 -16.26 7.40 -12.73
CA ASP A 234 -15.93 6.82 -14.05
C ASP A 234 -14.47 7.18 -14.42
N ILE A 235 -13.50 6.53 -13.77
CA ILE A 235 -12.08 6.62 -14.17
C ILE A 235 -11.79 5.45 -15.12
N ALA A 236 -12.16 5.65 -16.39
CA ALA A 236 -11.75 4.77 -17.48
C ALA A 236 -11.48 5.58 -18.76
N ALA A 237 -10.62 6.61 -18.70
CA ALA A 237 -9.91 7.16 -19.86
C ALA A 237 -8.85 8.19 -19.42
N PHE A 238 -7.73 8.27 -20.16
CA PHE A 238 -6.72 9.35 -20.14
C PHE A 238 -5.54 9.26 -19.13
N GLY A 239 -4.58 8.39 -19.44
CA GLY A 239 -3.23 8.36 -18.83
C GLY A 239 -2.30 9.53 -19.18
N GLY A 240 -2.81 10.70 -19.60
CA GLY A 240 -1.99 11.82 -20.10
C GLY A 240 -1.74 12.98 -19.12
N VAL A 241 -2.62 13.20 -18.14
CA VAL A 241 -2.63 14.45 -17.35
C VAL A 241 -1.61 14.47 -16.21
N ALA A 242 -1.27 13.30 -15.64
CA ALA A 242 -0.27 13.22 -14.57
C ALA A 242 1.15 13.57 -15.03
N VAL A 243 1.46 13.36 -16.32
CA VAL A 243 2.78 13.66 -16.89
C VAL A 243 2.99 15.18 -17.01
N VAL A 244 1.94 15.95 -17.33
CA VAL A 244 2.03 17.42 -17.44
C VAL A 244 2.20 18.08 -16.06
N GLY A 245 1.47 17.61 -15.04
CA GLY A 245 1.65 18.08 -13.66
C GLY A 245 3.05 17.77 -13.11
N LEU A 246 3.60 16.61 -13.45
CA LEU A 246 4.95 16.21 -13.08
C LEU A 246 6.03 17.03 -13.82
N LEU A 247 5.83 17.37 -15.11
CA LEU A 247 6.73 18.22 -15.89
C LEU A 247 6.78 19.67 -15.37
N ILE A 248 5.65 20.20 -14.90
CA ILE A 248 5.59 21.55 -14.29
C ILE A 248 6.35 21.57 -12.95
N LEU A 249 6.16 20.54 -12.12
CA LEU A 249 6.86 20.41 -10.83
C LEU A 249 8.37 20.15 -10.97
N THR A 250 8.79 19.41 -12.00
CA THR A 250 10.21 19.02 -12.17
C THR A 250 11.03 20.00 -13.00
N PHE A 251 10.45 20.69 -13.99
CA PHE A 251 11.20 21.57 -14.90
C PHE A 251 10.89 23.06 -14.81
N LEU A 252 9.69 23.47 -14.36
CA LEU A 252 9.32 24.90 -14.25
C LEU A 252 9.43 25.46 -12.82
N GLY A 253 9.20 24.63 -11.79
CA GLY A 253 9.26 25.06 -10.39
C GLY A 253 10.56 25.76 -9.97
N PRO A 254 11.74 25.19 -10.25
CA PRO A 254 13.03 25.81 -9.88
C PRO A 254 13.31 27.13 -10.63
N ARG A 255 12.78 27.29 -11.84
CA ARG A 255 12.99 28.49 -12.68
C ARG A 255 12.08 29.64 -12.28
N LEU A 256 10.82 29.35 -11.92
CA LEU A 256 9.89 30.35 -11.40
C LEU A 256 10.33 30.88 -10.03
N ALA A 257 10.85 30.01 -9.16
CA ALA A 257 11.39 30.42 -7.87
C ALA A 257 12.61 31.36 -7.99
N ALA A 258 13.48 31.13 -8.99
CA ALA A 258 14.62 32.01 -9.27
C ALA A 258 14.19 33.38 -9.80
N SER A 259 13.18 33.43 -10.68
CA SER A 259 12.63 34.69 -11.19
C SER A 259 11.93 35.52 -10.11
N ILE A 260 11.17 34.86 -9.21
CA ILE A 260 10.50 35.52 -8.09
C ILE A 260 11.52 36.08 -7.09
N ARG A 261 12.63 35.36 -6.84
CA ARG A 261 13.72 35.84 -5.99
C ARG A 261 14.41 37.07 -6.59
N LYS A 262 14.66 37.07 -7.90
CA LYS A 262 15.26 38.20 -8.60
C LYS A 262 14.36 39.45 -8.59
N ILE A 263 13.06 39.27 -8.80
CA ILE A 263 12.07 40.36 -8.70
C ILE A 263 11.99 40.92 -7.27
N ARG A 264 12.14 40.08 -6.25
CA ARG A 264 12.14 40.51 -4.85
C ARG A 264 13.41 41.26 -4.45
N GLU A 265 14.55 40.94 -5.06
CA GLU A 265 15.82 41.65 -4.90
C GLU A 265 15.85 42.97 -5.70
N GLU A 266 15.11 43.08 -6.81
CA GLU A 266 14.96 44.33 -7.60
C GLU A 266 13.93 45.32 -7.01
N LEU A 267 13.09 44.87 -6.08
CA LEU A 267 12.05 45.68 -5.41
C LEU A 267 12.41 46.04 -3.95
N ALA A 268 13.63 45.72 -3.50
CA ALA A 268 14.19 46.08 -2.19
C ALA A 268 15.30 47.13 -2.37
#